data_AF-A0A527G1F7-F1
#
_entry.id   AF-A0A527G1F7-F1
#
_cell.length_a   1.000
_cell.length_b   1.000
_cell.length_c   1.000
_cell.angle_alpha   90.00
_cell.angle_beta   90.00
_cell.angle_gamma   90.00
#
_symmetry.space_group_name_H-M   'P 1'
#
loop_
_entity.id
_entity.type
_entity.pdbx_description
1 polymer ?
#
loop_
_entity_poly.entity_id
_entity_poly.type
_entity_poly.pdbx_seq_one_letter_code
_entity_poly.pdbx_strand_id
1 'polypeptide(L)'
;EQPEGQRLEGEQLKHDISVPPGAIARFVEAGAEICDDILPGVRINPFGHLGDGNIHYNLSPPEGRADFDGKAERFAEALSSLATEMGGSFAAEHGLGRAKVA
;
A
#
# COMPACT_ATOMS: atom_id res chain seq x y z
N GLU A 1 1.50 15.63 -4.73
CA GLU A 1 0.06 15.79 -5.01
C GLU A 1 -0.52 14.45 -5.42
N GLN A 2 -1.81 14.19 -5.16
CA GLN A 2 -2.48 13.01 -5.68
C GLN A 2 -3.02 13.32 -7.09
N PRO A 3 -2.82 12.45 -8.09
CA PRO A 3 -3.46 12.59 -9.40
C PRO A 3 -4.98 12.77 -9.28
N GLU A 4 -5.58 13.63 -10.09
CA GLU A 4 -7.01 13.96 -10.01
C GLU A 4 -7.91 12.71 -10.13
N GLY A 5 -7.55 11.77 -11.01
CA GLY A 5 -8.27 10.50 -11.14
C GLY A 5 -8.32 9.69 -9.84
N GLN A 6 -7.21 9.62 -9.10
CA GLN A 6 -7.17 8.94 -7.78
C GLN A 6 -7.97 9.71 -6.73
N ARG A 7 -7.95 11.04 -6.77
CA ARG A 7 -8.72 11.87 -5.83
C ARG A 7 -10.24 11.69 -5.99
N LEU A 8 -10.71 11.39 -7.20
CA LEU A 8 -12.13 11.12 -7.48
C LEU A 8 -12.56 9.71 -7.05
N GLU A 9 -11.63 8.77 -6.91
CA GLU A 9 -11.91 7.39 -6.49
C GLU A 9 -12.01 7.21 -4.97
N GLY A 10 -11.62 8.20 -4.18
CA GLY A 10 -11.75 8.19 -2.72
C GLY A 10 -10.41 8.28 -1.99
N GLU A 11 -10.38 7.83 -0.74
CA GLU A 11 -9.15 7.70 0.03
C GLU A 11 -8.18 6.75 -0.67
N GLN A 12 -6.89 7.08 -0.66
CA GLN A 12 -5.85 6.23 -1.25
C GLN A 12 -4.83 5.88 -0.17
N LEU A 13 -4.53 4.59 0.00
CA LEU A 13 -3.42 4.17 0.85
C LEU A 13 -2.15 4.07 0.01
N LYS A 14 -1.08 4.62 0.56
CA LYS A 14 0.24 4.63 -0.06
C LYS A 14 1.23 4.07 0.92
N HIS A 15 2.02 3.11 0.47
CA HIS A 15 3.04 2.48 1.28
C HIS A 15 4.33 2.44 0.47
N ASP A 16 5.42 2.90 1.07
CA ASP A 16 6.74 2.90 0.46
C ASP A 16 7.61 1.89 1.21
N ILE A 17 8.01 0.85 0.49
CA ILE A 17 8.58 -0.37 1.06
C ILE A 17 9.80 -0.74 0.23
N SER A 18 10.80 -1.34 0.86
CA SER A 18 11.86 -2.04 0.15
C SER A 18 11.97 -3.46 0.65
N VAL A 19 12.24 -4.39 -0.25
CA VAL A 19 12.61 -5.78 0.06
C VAL A 19 13.80 -6.16 -0.82
N PRO A 20 14.56 -7.23 -0.50
CA PRO A 20 15.59 -7.72 -1.41
C PRO A 20 15.02 -7.90 -2.84
N PRO A 21 15.69 -7.46 -3.92
CA PRO A 21 15.14 -7.51 -5.27
C PRO A 21 14.59 -8.88 -5.69
N GLY A 22 15.27 -9.97 -5.28
CA GLY A 22 14.82 -11.34 -5.54
C GLY A 22 13.56 -11.78 -4.77
N ALA A 23 13.11 -10.99 -3.80
CA ALA A 23 11.91 -11.24 -2.99
C ALA A 23 10.69 -10.42 -3.43
N ILE A 24 10.82 -9.48 -4.38
CA ILE A 24 9.73 -8.57 -4.78
C ILE A 24 8.47 -9.36 -5.20
N ALA A 25 8.61 -10.37 -6.07
CA ALA A 25 7.45 -11.15 -6.53
C ALA A 25 6.72 -11.82 -5.37
N ARG A 26 7.46 -12.50 -4.49
CA ARG A 26 6.91 -13.16 -3.29
C ARG A 26 6.28 -12.15 -2.32
N PHE A 27 6.88 -10.97 -2.17
CA PHE A 27 6.34 -9.90 -1.33
C PHE A 27 4.99 -9.41 -1.87
N VAL A 28 4.90 -9.19 -3.19
CA VAL A 28 3.65 -8.74 -3.81
C VAL A 28 2.55 -9.79 -3.70
N GLU A 29 2.86 -11.07 -3.91
CA GLU A 29 1.91 -12.18 -3.74
C GLU A 29 1.42 -12.30 -2.29
N ALA A 30 2.33 -12.35 -1.31
CA ALA A 30 1.96 -12.43 0.10
C ALA A 30 1.23 -11.17 0.59
N GLY A 31 1.61 -9.99 0.09
CA GLY A 31 0.91 -8.74 0.36
C GLY A 31 -0.53 -8.76 -0.17
N ALA A 32 -0.78 -9.41 -1.31
CA ALA A 32 -2.12 -9.53 -1.87
C ALA A 32 -3.03 -10.43 -1.01
N GLU A 33 -2.49 -11.53 -0.47
CA GLU A 33 -3.23 -12.39 0.48
C GLU A 33 -3.62 -11.63 1.76
N ILE A 34 -2.70 -10.83 2.32
CA ILE A 34 -2.99 -9.95 3.47
C ILE A 34 -4.05 -8.91 3.12
N CYS A 35 -3.98 -8.37 1.89
CA CYS A 35 -4.93 -7.39 1.39
C CYS A 35 -6.34 -7.97 1.32
N ASP A 36 -6.51 -9.17 0.77
CA ASP A 36 -7.81 -9.83 0.64
C ASP A 36 -8.43 -10.17 2.00
N ASP A 37 -7.61 -10.50 3.02
CA ASP A 37 -8.09 -10.78 4.38
C ASP A 37 -8.56 -9.51 5.12
N ILE A 38 -7.78 -8.42 5.03
CA ILE A 38 -8.04 -7.19 5.81
C ILE A 38 -8.97 -6.23 5.06
N LEU A 39 -8.77 -6.09 3.76
CA LEU A 39 -9.37 -5.10 2.86
C LEU A 39 -10.02 -5.80 1.63
N PRO A 40 -11.04 -6.65 1.82
CA PRO A 40 -11.62 -7.42 0.73
C PRO A 40 -12.17 -6.52 -0.39
N GLY A 41 -11.82 -6.86 -1.64
CA GLY A 41 -12.27 -6.14 -2.84
C GLY A 41 -11.51 -4.85 -3.14
N VAL A 42 -10.44 -4.56 -2.39
CA VAL A 42 -9.55 -3.44 -2.67
C VAL A 42 -8.75 -3.66 -3.95
N ARG A 43 -8.36 -2.57 -4.62
CA ARG A 43 -7.55 -2.65 -5.84
C ARG A 43 -6.10 -2.32 -5.52
N ILE A 44 -5.22 -3.29 -5.73
CA ILE A 44 -3.78 -3.16 -5.51
C ILE A 44 -3.14 -2.59 -6.78
N ASN A 45 -2.37 -1.51 -6.63
CA ASN A 45 -1.71 -0.79 -7.71
C ASN A 45 -0.19 -0.70 -7.44
N PRO A 46 0.56 -1.82 -7.40
CA PRO A 46 1.96 -1.80 -7.01
C PRO A 46 2.84 -1.39 -8.20
N PHE A 47 3.82 -0.53 -7.94
CA PHE A 47 4.90 -0.21 -8.88
C PHE A 47 6.16 0.17 -8.09
N GLY A 48 7.32 0.24 -8.74
CA GLY A 48 8.54 0.62 -8.04
C GLY A 48 9.79 0.34 -8.86
N HIS A 49 10.93 0.27 -8.18
CA HIS A 49 12.23 0.07 -8.80
C HIS A 49 12.72 -1.35 -8.56
N LEU A 50 12.63 -2.18 -9.60
CA LEU A 50 13.06 -3.57 -9.53
C LEU A 50 14.54 -3.73 -9.13
N GLY A 51 15.40 -2.79 -9.53
CA GLY A 51 16.85 -2.89 -9.33
C GLY A 51 17.32 -2.69 -7.89
N ASP A 52 16.58 -1.90 -7.10
CA ASP A 52 16.94 -1.58 -5.71
C ASP A 52 15.98 -2.19 -4.68
N GLY A 53 14.89 -2.82 -5.14
CA GLY A 53 13.95 -3.52 -4.27
C GLY A 53 12.81 -2.65 -3.75
N ASN A 54 12.71 -1.38 -4.17
CA ASN A 54 11.66 -0.46 -3.76
C ASN A 54 10.32 -0.77 -4.44
N ILE A 55 9.24 -0.70 -3.65
CA ILE A 55 7.86 -0.97 -4.03
C ILE A 55 6.96 0.10 -3.39
N HIS A 56 6.28 0.86 -4.23
CA HIS A 56 5.11 1.64 -3.88
C HIS A 56 3.88 0.72 -3.89
N TYR A 57 3.52 0.18 -2.73
CA TYR A 57 2.38 -0.72 -2.56
C TYR A 57 1.09 0.09 -2.33
N ASN A 58 0.56 0.69 -3.40
CA ASN A 58 -0.59 1.57 -3.32
C ASN A 58 -1.91 0.82 -3.44
N LEU A 59 -2.94 1.31 -2.73
CA LEU A 59 -4.29 0.77 -2.77
C LEU A 59 -5.30 1.86 -3.15
N SER A 60 -6.24 1.50 -4.02
CA SER A 60 -7.50 2.24 -4.23
C SER A 60 -8.65 1.51 -3.53
N PRO A 61 -9.66 2.22 -3.04
CA PRO A 61 -10.75 1.60 -2.30
C PRO A 61 -11.57 0.68 -3.22
N PRO A 62 -12.34 -0.26 -2.63
CA PRO A 62 -13.25 -1.10 -3.39
C PRO A 62 -14.21 -0.27 -4.25
N GLU A 63 -14.61 -0.81 -5.40
CA GLU A 63 -15.57 -0.13 -6.27
C GLU A 63 -16.88 0.16 -5.52
N GLY A 64 -17.38 1.40 -5.65
CA GLY A 64 -18.57 1.86 -4.93
C GLY A 64 -18.32 2.25 -3.47
N ARG A 65 -17.07 2.20 -2.98
CA ARG A 65 -16.66 2.73 -1.67
C ARG A 65 -15.65 3.86 -1.82
N ALA A 66 -15.59 4.73 -0.82
CA ALA A 66 -14.70 5.88 -0.81
C ALA A 66 -13.54 5.74 0.22
N ASP A 67 -13.51 4.66 1.00
CA ASP A 67 -12.55 4.45 2.08
C ASP A 67 -12.26 2.96 2.34
N PHE A 68 -11.51 2.67 3.41
CA PHE A 68 -11.03 1.35 3.82
C PHE A 68 -11.65 0.87 5.15
N ASP A 69 -12.84 1.36 5.52
CA ASP A 69 -13.55 1.02 6.76
C ASP A 69 -12.69 1.20 8.05
N GLY A 70 -11.76 2.16 8.06
CA GLY A 70 -10.85 2.38 9.20
C GLY A 70 -9.80 1.29 9.43
N LYS A 71 -9.59 0.38 8.47
CA LYS A 71 -8.60 -0.72 8.58
C LYS A 71 -7.23 -0.39 8.01
N ALA A 72 -7.03 0.84 7.55
CA ALA A 72 -5.79 1.30 6.93
C ALA A 72 -4.55 1.07 7.80
N GLU A 73 -4.64 1.40 9.10
CA GLU A 73 -3.55 1.22 10.05
C GLU A 73 -3.18 -0.26 10.25
N ARG A 74 -4.20 -1.11 10.46
CA ARG A 74 -4.01 -2.56 10.57
C ARG A 74 -3.34 -3.16 9.33
N PHE A 75 -3.74 -2.71 8.13
CA PHE A 75 -3.10 -3.16 6.90
C PHE A 75 -1.64 -2.70 6.81
N ALA A 76 -1.36 -1.43 7.14
CA ALA A 76 0.01 -0.90 7.14
C ALA A 76 0.94 -1.65 8.12
N GLU A 77 0.44 -2.01 9.31
CA GLU A 77 1.17 -2.83 10.29
C GLU A 77 1.46 -4.23 9.76
N ALA A 78 0.48 -4.90 9.16
CA ALA A 78 0.65 -6.23 8.59
C ALA A 78 1.66 -6.23 7.43
N LEU A 79 1.55 -5.24 6.53
CA LEU A 79 2.43 -5.12 5.37
C LEU A 79 3.88 -4.76 5.75
N SER A 80 4.06 -3.89 6.75
CA SER A 80 5.39 -3.55 7.27
C SER A 80 6.03 -4.73 8.02
N SER A 81 5.23 -5.53 8.73
CA SER A 81 5.69 -6.78 9.36
C SER A 81 6.17 -7.78 8.31
N LEU A 82 5.40 -7.99 7.25
CA LEU A 82 5.80 -8.85 6.11
C LEU A 82 7.13 -8.39 5.49
N ALA A 83 7.29 -7.08 5.26
CA ALA A 83 8.53 -6.54 4.70
C ALA A 83 9.72 -6.81 5.63
N THR A 84 9.53 -6.63 6.94
CA THR A 84 10.55 -6.90 7.96
C THR A 84 10.95 -8.37 7.99
N GLU A 85 9.98 -9.29 7.94
CA GLU A 85 10.22 -10.74 7.89
C GLU A 85 10.99 -11.17 6.64
N MET A 86 10.86 -10.42 5.54
CA MET A 86 11.57 -10.65 4.28
C MET A 86 12.94 -9.96 4.21
N GLY A 87 13.41 -9.34 5.29
CA GLY A 87 14.68 -8.61 5.32
C GLY A 87 14.63 -7.25 4.61
N GLY A 88 13.44 -6.69 4.48
CA GLY A 88 13.17 -5.39 3.91
C GLY A 88 13.09 -4.25 4.93
N SER A 89 12.66 -3.08 4.46
CA SER A 89 12.36 -1.91 5.29
C SER A 89 11.09 -1.21 4.83
N PHE A 90 10.48 -0.43 5.71
CA PHE A 90 9.24 0.28 5.45
C PHE A 90 9.42 1.76 5.83
N ALA A 91 9.10 2.66 4.90
CA ALA A 91 8.95 4.06 5.20
C ALA A 91 7.47 4.36 5.41
N ALA A 92 7.07 4.50 6.68
CA ALA A 92 5.74 4.94 7.03
C ALA A 92 5.57 6.41 6.68
N GLU A 93 5.34 6.74 5.40
CA GLU A 93 4.63 7.97 5.09
C GLU A 93 3.18 7.76 5.53
N HIS A 94 2.84 8.23 6.73
CA HIS A 94 1.47 8.37 7.20
C HIS A 94 0.74 9.37 6.28
N GLY A 95 0.36 8.90 5.09
CA GLY A 95 -0.43 9.59 4.10
C GLY A 95 -1.93 9.47 4.37
N LEU A 96 -2.36 9.40 5.63
CA LEU A 96 -3.70 9.87 5.98
C LEU A 96 -3.67 11.36 5.67
N GLY A 97 -4.23 11.75 4.53
CA GLY A 97 -4.16 13.11 4.03
C GLY A 97 -4.48 14.14 5.12
N ARG A 98 -3.45 14.72 5.74
CA ARG A 98 -3.50 16.17 5.94
C ARG A 98 -3.51 16.73 4.54
N ALA A 99 -4.72 16.97 4.03
CA ALA A 99 -4.93 17.96 3.01
C ALA A 99 -4.01 19.12 3.35
N LYS A 100 -3.11 19.49 2.44
CA LYS A 100 -2.49 20.80 2.51
C LYS A 100 -3.65 21.78 2.45
N VAL A 101 -4.12 22.20 3.61
CA VAL A 101 -4.95 23.40 3.73
C VAL A 101 -4.00 24.51 3.33
N ALA A 102 -4.25 25.07 2.14
CA ALA A 102 -3.69 26.34 1.75
C ALA A 102 -4.18 27.43 2.72
#